data_AF-A0A8D8XJK9-F1
#
_entry.id   AF-A0A8D8XJK9-F1
#
_cell.length_a   1.000
_cell.length_b   1.000
_cell.length_c   1.000
_cell.angle_alpha   90.00
_cell.angle_beta   90.00
_cell.angle_gamma   90.00
#
_symmetry.space_group_name_H-M   'P 1'
#
loop_
_entity.id
_entity.type
_entity.pdbx_description
1 polymer ?
#
loop_
_entity_poly.entity_id
_entity_poly.type
_entity_poly.pdbx_seq_one_letter_code
_entity_poly.pdbx_strand_id
1 'polypeptide(L)'
;TKDRTGAKYIVSNIYVKYLVSINNLDQCYDQIVQPQKRILIRKILDNTIGRFLEIKHELVNLDLSEFNYYDNILLENKLLPMDVKVIIPRYYRRERAEDFKYKRQFVEDVLKKLGYLEEEEKEPPMTETEAVRLIQIHERARQGRLRAQFMKEIRLQKDKDRAGKQKDISEFSRAAALKIQRIWRGYITRRKIRKRVVEEMLLIGMLPPSTTEVSARLRAEKVKYQRHEVQSEYQKQFEESLVREKELVKRYETGQISEKIKDEIRTWYMAFKATTGKF
;
A
#
# COMPACT_ATOMS: atom_id res chain seq x y z
N THR A 1 -36.64 21.69 12.84
CA THR A 1 -36.37 20.70 11.76
C THR A 1 -35.72 21.33 10.53
N LYS A 2 -36.17 22.49 10.03
CA LYS A 2 -35.50 23.24 8.94
C LYS A 2 -34.07 23.70 9.26
N ASP A 3 -33.80 24.09 10.51
CA ASP A 3 -32.48 24.57 10.91
C ASP A 3 -31.40 23.47 10.90
N ARG A 4 -31.75 22.27 11.37
CA ARG A 4 -30.86 21.09 11.39
C ARG A 4 -30.52 20.59 9.99
N THR A 5 -31.46 20.66 9.05
CA THR A 5 -31.22 20.26 7.66
C THR A 5 -30.35 21.27 6.91
N GLY A 6 -30.52 22.56 7.17
CA GLY A 6 -29.62 23.61 6.68
C GLY A 6 -28.20 23.47 7.25
N ALA A 7 -28.07 23.29 8.57
CA ALA A 7 -26.79 23.06 9.24
C ALA A 7 -26.08 21.83 8.67
N LYS A 8 -26.79 20.70 8.52
CA LYS A 8 -26.26 19.49 7.89
C LYS A 8 -25.69 19.77 6.50
N TYR A 9 -26.43 20.48 5.66
CA TYR A 9 -26.00 20.80 4.30
C TYR A 9 -24.71 21.63 4.30
N ILE A 10 -24.65 22.67 5.13
CA ILE A 10 -23.46 23.53 5.27
C ILE A 10 -22.25 22.71 5.73
N VAL A 11 -22.39 21.96 6.83
CA VAL A 11 -21.29 21.17 7.40
C VAL A 11 -20.84 20.07 6.41
N SER A 12 -21.77 19.46 5.68
CA SER A 12 -21.45 18.45 4.66
C SER A 12 -20.70 19.06 3.47
N ASN A 13 -21.04 20.29 3.06
CA ASN A 13 -20.32 21.01 2.01
C ASN A 13 -18.87 21.33 2.44
N ILE A 14 -18.71 21.77 3.69
CA ILE A 14 -17.40 22.04 4.29
C ILE A 14 -16.58 20.74 4.37
N TYR A 15 -17.18 19.63 4.82
CA TYR A 15 -16.55 18.31 4.90
C TYR A 15 -15.94 17.87 3.56
N VAL A 16 -16.73 17.93 2.48
CA VAL A 16 -16.27 17.55 1.13
C VAL A 16 -15.10 18.42 0.67
N LYS A 17 -15.15 19.74 0.94
CA LYS A 17 -14.06 20.66 0.60
C LYS A 17 -12.77 20.38 1.36
N TYR A 18 -12.86 20.05 2.65
CA TYR A 18 -11.69 19.65 3.44
C TYR A 18 -11.09 18.34 2.91
N LEU A 19 -11.94 17.39 2.53
CA LEU A 19 -11.48 16.11 1.97
C LEU A 19 -10.70 16.30 0.67
N VAL A 20 -11.23 17.10 -0.27
CA VAL A 20 -10.52 17.47 -1.50
C VAL A 20 -9.21 18.21 -1.18
N SER A 21 -9.23 19.12 -0.22
CA SER A 21 -8.04 19.86 0.20
C SER A 21 -6.96 18.95 0.78
N ILE A 22 -7.32 17.96 1.60
CA ILE A 22 -6.41 16.95 2.16
C ILE A 22 -5.76 16.15 1.03
N ASN A 23 -6.56 15.68 0.06
CA ASN A 23 -6.05 14.90 -1.08
C ASN A 23 -5.06 15.73 -1.92
N ASN A 24 -5.36 17.00 -2.17
CA ASN A 24 -4.47 17.90 -2.90
C ASN A 24 -3.20 18.22 -2.10
N LEU A 25 -3.31 18.44 -0.78
CA LEU A 25 -2.17 18.70 0.09
C LEU A 25 -1.25 17.49 0.24
N ASP A 26 -1.78 16.26 0.32
CA ASP A 26 -0.98 15.03 0.31
C ASP A 26 -0.22 14.89 -1.02
N GLN A 27 -0.86 15.21 -2.14
CA GLN A 27 -0.18 15.24 -3.44
C GLN A 27 0.93 16.30 -3.47
N CYS A 28 0.65 17.54 -3.04
CA CYS A 28 1.66 18.60 -2.94
C CYS A 28 2.84 18.17 -2.06
N TYR A 29 2.55 17.57 -0.90
CA TYR A 29 3.55 17.05 0.02
C TYR A 29 4.43 15.98 -0.61
N ASP A 30 3.82 15.07 -1.38
CA ASP A 30 4.55 13.99 -2.06
C ASP A 30 5.38 14.48 -3.24
N GLN A 31 4.94 15.52 -3.96
CA GLN A 31 5.64 16.06 -5.14
C GLN A 31 6.81 17.00 -4.77
N ILE A 32 6.74 17.68 -3.62
CA ILE A 32 7.76 18.66 -3.22
C ILE A 32 9.00 17.95 -2.67
N VAL A 33 10.16 18.30 -3.21
CA VAL A 33 11.45 17.76 -2.79
C VAL A 33 12.10 18.64 -1.73
N GLN A 34 11.85 19.95 -1.76
CA GLN A 34 12.47 20.93 -0.85
C GLN A 34 11.99 20.74 0.61
N PRO A 35 12.89 20.42 1.57
CA PRO A 35 12.54 20.13 2.96
C PRO A 35 11.81 21.27 3.68
N GLN A 36 12.25 22.52 3.51
CA GLN A 36 11.67 23.66 4.23
C GLN A 36 10.19 23.86 3.91
N LYS A 37 9.84 23.77 2.61
CA LYS A 37 8.45 23.86 2.14
C LYS A 37 7.64 22.65 2.57
N ARG A 38 8.24 21.46 2.53
CA ARG A 38 7.62 20.20 2.93
C ARG A 38 7.20 20.24 4.40
N ILE A 39 8.04 20.75 5.30
CA ILE A 39 7.70 20.92 6.73
C ILE A 39 6.46 21.80 6.92
N LEU A 40 6.36 22.91 6.20
CA LEU A 40 5.20 23.80 6.26
C LEU A 40 3.93 23.08 5.78
N ILE A 41 4.01 22.41 4.64
CA ILE A 41 2.86 21.69 4.05
C ILE A 41 2.43 20.54 4.97
N ARG A 42 3.37 19.84 5.61
CA ARG A 42 3.04 18.81 6.60
C ARG A 42 2.19 19.38 7.73
N LYS A 43 2.59 20.51 8.29
CA LYS A 43 1.85 21.17 9.37
C LYS A 43 0.45 21.58 8.92
N ILE A 44 0.33 22.15 7.72
CA ILE A 44 -0.98 22.53 7.15
C ILE A 44 -1.83 21.27 6.96
N LEU A 45 -1.27 20.20 6.40
CA LEU A 45 -1.93 18.93 6.18
C LEU A 45 -2.42 18.31 7.50
N ASP A 46 -1.56 18.20 8.51
CA ASP A 46 -1.92 17.71 9.85
C ASP A 46 -3.06 18.54 10.47
N ASN A 47 -3.01 19.88 10.37
CA ASN A 47 -4.07 20.77 10.86
C ASN A 47 -5.39 20.59 10.08
N THR A 48 -5.31 20.45 8.75
CA THR A 48 -6.51 20.22 7.93
C THR A 48 -7.16 18.87 8.21
N ILE A 49 -6.36 17.84 8.50
CA ILE A 49 -6.86 16.51 8.92
C ILE A 49 -7.53 16.60 10.29
N GLY A 50 -6.93 17.31 11.25
CA GLY A 50 -7.54 17.57 12.55
C GLY A 50 -8.92 18.22 12.39
N ARG A 51 -8.99 19.31 11.61
CA ARG A 51 -10.26 20.01 11.35
C ARG A 51 -11.28 19.14 10.62
N PHE A 52 -10.83 18.32 9.67
CA PHE A 52 -11.69 17.36 8.98
C PHE A 52 -12.32 16.33 9.92
N LEU A 53 -11.56 15.82 10.90
CA LEU A 53 -12.06 14.88 11.90
C LEU A 53 -13.10 15.54 12.83
N GLU A 54 -12.86 16.78 13.25
CA GLU A 54 -13.85 17.57 14.02
C GLU A 54 -15.16 17.72 13.26
N ILE A 55 -15.09 18.11 11.98
CA ILE A 55 -16.27 18.28 11.11
C ILE A 55 -16.99 16.94 10.92
N LYS A 56 -16.25 15.84 10.74
CA LYS A 56 -16.85 14.51 10.65
C LYS A 56 -17.60 14.17 11.95
N HIS A 57 -17.00 14.44 13.10
CA HIS A 57 -17.65 14.22 14.39
C HIS A 57 -18.94 15.05 14.53
N GLU A 58 -18.90 16.33 14.13
CA GLU A 58 -20.08 17.20 14.12
C GLU A 58 -21.18 16.68 13.18
N LEU A 59 -20.83 16.19 11.99
CA LEU A 59 -21.78 15.58 11.05
C LEU A 59 -22.46 14.34 11.65
N VAL A 60 -21.70 13.48 12.32
CA VAL A 60 -22.25 12.29 12.97
C VAL A 60 -23.24 12.69 14.06
N ASN A 61 -22.93 13.73 14.83
CA ASN A 61 -23.85 14.25 15.86
C ASN A 61 -25.11 14.88 15.26
N LEU A 62 -24.97 15.59 14.13
CA LEU A 62 -26.10 16.20 13.40
C LEU A 62 -27.00 15.15 12.74
N ASP A 63 -26.48 14.03 12.25
CA ASP A 63 -27.26 12.97 11.60
C ASP A 63 -27.64 11.83 12.53
N LEU A 64 -27.01 11.73 13.71
CA LEU A 64 -27.08 10.57 14.61
C LEU A 64 -26.74 9.26 13.88
N SER A 65 -25.82 9.34 12.90
CA SER A 65 -25.42 8.24 12.04
C SER A 65 -23.95 8.42 11.64
N GLU A 66 -23.19 7.33 11.67
CA GLU A 66 -21.81 7.30 11.16
C GLU A 66 -21.77 7.40 9.63
N PHE A 67 -22.83 6.94 8.97
CA PHE A 67 -23.00 6.94 7.52
C PHE A 67 -23.75 8.21 7.09
N ASN A 68 -23.11 9.02 6.25
CA ASN A 68 -23.69 10.22 5.67
C ASN A 68 -23.61 10.12 4.15
N TYR A 69 -24.65 10.60 3.46
CA TYR A 69 -24.74 10.60 2.00
C TYR A 69 -24.51 12.01 1.47
N TYR A 70 -23.62 12.16 0.49
CA TYR A 70 -23.16 13.46 -0.01
C TYR A 70 -23.51 13.72 -1.48
N ASP A 71 -24.31 12.88 -2.13
CA ASP A 71 -24.48 12.86 -3.60
C ASP A 71 -24.87 14.22 -4.19
N ASN A 72 -25.84 14.91 -3.58
CA ASN A 72 -26.26 16.24 -4.04
C ASN A 72 -25.12 17.28 -3.94
N ILE A 73 -24.33 17.21 -2.87
CA ILE A 73 -23.22 18.12 -2.63
C ILE A 73 -22.06 17.81 -3.58
N LEU A 74 -21.83 16.53 -3.89
CA LEU A 74 -20.86 16.11 -4.89
C LEU A 74 -21.23 16.65 -6.28
N LEU A 75 -22.50 16.54 -6.67
CA LEU A 75 -23.01 17.07 -7.93
C LEU A 75 -22.83 18.60 -8.03
N GLU A 76 -23.19 19.34 -6.97
CA GLU A 76 -23.03 20.80 -6.92
C GLU A 76 -21.56 21.24 -7.04
N ASN A 77 -20.64 20.51 -6.39
CA ASN A 77 -19.21 20.79 -6.47
C ASN A 77 -18.53 20.17 -7.71
N LYS A 78 -19.28 19.48 -8.58
CA LYS A 78 -18.78 18.78 -9.78
C LYS A 78 -17.64 17.78 -9.45
N LEU A 79 -17.77 17.07 -8.34
CA LEU A 79 -16.79 16.11 -7.87
C LEU A 79 -17.23 14.69 -8.19
N LEU A 80 -16.28 13.84 -8.59
CA LEU A 80 -16.53 12.41 -8.74
C LEU A 80 -16.30 11.70 -7.40
N PRO A 81 -16.94 10.53 -7.17
CA PRO A 81 -16.68 9.72 -5.98
C PRO A 81 -15.20 9.34 -5.79
N MET A 82 -14.43 9.28 -6.88
CA MET A 82 -12.99 9.01 -6.84
C MET A 82 -12.19 10.14 -6.19
N ASP A 83 -12.63 11.40 -6.38
CA ASP A 83 -11.97 12.60 -5.84
C ASP A 83 -12.23 12.74 -4.33
N VAL A 84 -13.34 12.17 -3.87
CA VAL A 84 -13.82 12.26 -2.47
C VAL A 84 -13.50 11.00 -1.67
N LYS A 85 -12.54 10.21 -2.14
CA LYS A 85 -12.00 9.10 -1.37
C LYS A 85 -11.11 9.62 -0.24
N VAL A 86 -11.35 9.16 0.98
CA VAL A 86 -10.45 9.41 2.12
C VAL A 86 -9.15 8.64 1.88
N ILE A 87 -8.07 9.36 1.55
CA ILE A 87 -6.74 8.79 1.37
C ILE A 87 -5.95 9.06 2.65
N ILE A 88 -5.42 7.99 3.26
CA ILE A 88 -4.48 8.14 4.39
C ILE A 88 -3.17 8.69 3.82
N PRO A 89 -2.69 9.86 4.29
CA PRO A 89 -1.47 10.44 3.77
C PRO A 89 -0.27 9.51 3.87
N ARG A 90 0.53 9.46 2.80
CA ARG A 90 1.57 8.42 2.66
C ARG A 90 2.74 8.62 3.62
N TYR A 91 2.94 9.83 4.11
CA TYR A 91 4.05 10.18 4.99
C TYR A 91 3.97 9.53 6.37
N TYR A 92 2.74 9.29 6.89
CA TYR A 92 2.55 8.60 8.16
C TYR A 92 3.26 7.23 8.22
N ARG A 93 3.27 6.51 7.11
CA ARG A 93 3.94 5.21 7.02
C ARG A 93 5.43 5.36 6.73
N ARG A 94 5.78 6.26 5.80
CA ARG A 94 7.13 6.37 5.26
C ARG A 94 8.11 6.96 6.27
N GLU A 95 7.75 8.07 6.91
CA GLU A 95 8.64 8.78 7.83
C GLU A 95 8.80 8.03 9.15
N ARG A 96 7.79 7.24 9.52
CA ARG A 96 7.81 6.38 10.70
C ARG A 96 8.23 4.94 10.39
N ALA A 97 8.74 4.68 9.19
CA ALA A 97 9.09 3.31 8.79
C ALA A 97 10.17 2.72 9.71
N GLU A 98 11.15 3.54 10.10
CA GLU A 98 12.19 3.14 11.05
C GLU A 98 11.63 2.91 12.45
N ASP A 99 10.79 3.82 12.95
CA ASP A 99 10.07 3.64 14.23
C ASP A 99 9.25 2.35 14.24
N PHE A 100 8.52 2.07 13.16
CA PHE A 100 7.72 0.86 13.04
C PHE A 100 8.58 -0.39 13.01
N LYS A 101 9.72 -0.33 12.31
CA LYS A 101 10.69 -1.44 12.30
C LYS A 101 11.25 -1.68 13.71
N TYR A 102 11.66 -0.63 14.41
CA TYR A 102 12.14 -0.72 15.78
C TYR A 102 11.08 -1.30 16.73
N LYS A 103 9.86 -0.76 16.70
CA LYS A 103 8.74 -1.26 17.53
C LYS A 103 8.39 -2.70 17.21
N ARG A 104 8.41 -3.07 15.93
CA ARG A 104 8.16 -4.44 15.51
C ARG A 104 9.22 -5.40 16.06
N GLN A 105 10.49 -5.05 15.89
CA GLN A 105 11.60 -5.83 16.45
C GLN A 105 11.48 -5.95 17.98
N PHE A 106 11.17 -4.87 18.67
CA PHE A 106 10.94 -4.88 20.11
C PHE A 106 9.81 -5.84 20.51
N VAL A 107 8.67 -5.79 19.80
CA VAL A 107 7.55 -6.71 20.06
C VAL A 107 7.95 -8.16 19.77
N GLU A 108 8.63 -8.42 18.66
CA GLU A 108 9.13 -9.74 18.31
C GLU A 108 10.08 -10.28 19.40
N ASP A 109 11.03 -9.46 19.88
CA ASP A 109 11.97 -9.83 20.94
C ASP A 109 11.27 -10.10 22.28
N VAL A 110 10.26 -9.31 22.64
CA VAL A 110 9.45 -9.52 23.86
C VAL A 110 8.64 -10.81 23.75
N LEU A 111 8.00 -11.06 22.60
CA LEU A 111 7.21 -12.28 22.38
C LEU A 111 8.10 -13.53 22.38
N LYS A 112 9.31 -13.46 21.83
CA LYS A 112 10.33 -14.52 21.95
C LYS A 112 10.72 -14.80 23.39
N LYS A 113 11.02 -13.76 24.17
CA LYS A 113 11.37 -13.89 25.60
C LYS A 113 10.25 -14.51 26.43
N LEU A 114 9.00 -14.22 26.08
CA LEU A 114 7.82 -14.76 26.74
C LEU A 114 7.43 -16.16 26.24
N GLY A 115 8.10 -16.69 25.21
CA GLY A 115 7.81 -18.00 24.63
C GLY A 115 6.53 -18.06 23.78
N TYR A 116 5.96 -16.91 23.40
CA TYR A 116 4.77 -16.86 22.53
C TYR A 116 5.11 -16.85 21.04
N LEU A 117 6.38 -16.61 20.70
CA LEU A 117 6.88 -16.72 19.35
C LEU A 117 7.86 -17.89 19.31
N GLU A 118 7.43 -19.01 18.73
CA GLU A 118 8.37 -20.08 18.36
C GLU A 118 9.37 -19.50 17.36
N GLU A 119 10.66 -19.64 17.64
CA GLU A 119 11.65 -19.40 16.61
C GLU A 119 11.40 -20.45 15.53
N GLU A 120 11.05 -20.01 14.32
CA GLU A 120 11.13 -20.89 13.17
C GLU A 120 12.57 -21.42 13.14
N GLU A 121 12.76 -22.68 13.54
CA GLU A 121 14.01 -23.38 13.32
C GLU A 121 14.24 -23.30 11.82
N LYS A 122 15.20 -22.46 11.43
CA LYS A 122 15.65 -22.43 10.04
C LYS A 122 16.19 -23.81 9.78
N GLU A 123 15.41 -24.62 9.08
CA GLU A 123 15.86 -25.93 8.64
C GLU A 123 17.23 -25.73 7.99
N PRO A 124 18.24 -26.52 8.40
CA PRO A 124 19.56 -26.39 7.85
C PRO A 124 19.45 -26.47 6.32
N PRO A 125 20.14 -25.58 5.59
CA PRO A 125 20.07 -25.59 4.14
C PRO A 125 20.47 -26.99 3.64
N MET A 126 19.63 -27.57 2.78
CA MET A 126 19.85 -28.90 2.21
C MET A 126 21.28 -29.03 1.72
N THR A 127 21.97 -30.08 2.16
CA THR A 127 23.33 -30.33 1.73
C THR A 127 23.36 -30.71 0.24
N GLU A 128 24.47 -30.42 -0.45
CA GLU A 128 24.60 -30.75 -1.88
C GLU A 128 24.36 -32.26 -2.15
N THR A 129 24.79 -33.12 -1.21
CA THR A 129 24.61 -34.57 -1.31
C THR A 129 23.14 -34.99 -1.19
N GLU A 130 22.37 -34.35 -0.30
CA GLU A 130 20.92 -34.54 -0.19
C GLU A 130 20.20 -34.05 -1.44
N ALA A 131 20.59 -32.90 -1.98
CA ALA A 131 20.03 -32.36 -3.21
C ALA A 131 20.26 -33.32 -4.39
N VAL A 132 21.50 -33.83 -4.54
CA VAL A 132 21.84 -34.83 -5.56
C VAL A 132 21.02 -36.10 -5.36
N ARG A 133 20.88 -36.59 -4.12
CA ARG A 133 20.08 -37.79 -3.81
C ARG A 133 18.62 -37.58 -4.20
N LEU A 134 18.03 -36.44 -3.89
CA LEU A 134 16.64 -36.10 -4.21
C LEU A 134 16.42 -36.11 -5.74
N ILE A 135 17.32 -35.45 -6.48
CA ILE A 135 17.29 -35.42 -7.95
C ILE A 135 17.37 -36.84 -8.52
N GLN A 136 18.27 -37.67 -8.00
CA GLN A 136 18.45 -39.06 -8.46
C GLN A 136 17.23 -39.95 -8.13
N ILE A 137 16.58 -39.76 -6.98
CA ILE A 137 15.35 -40.49 -6.63
C ILE A 137 14.24 -40.11 -7.62
N HIS A 138 14.07 -38.82 -7.87
CA HIS A 138 13.04 -38.33 -8.78
C HIS A 138 13.29 -38.74 -10.24
N GLU A 139 14.55 -38.73 -10.71
CA GLU A 139 14.88 -39.19 -12.05
C GLU A 139 14.70 -40.70 -12.19
N ARG A 140 15.11 -41.51 -11.19
CA ARG A 140 14.81 -42.95 -11.18
C ARG A 140 13.32 -43.23 -11.19
N ALA A 141 12.53 -42.49 -10.41
CA ALA A 141 11.08 -42.60 -10.41
C ALA A 141 10.47 -42.20 -11.76
N ARG A 142 10.98 -41.14 -12.41
CA ARG A 142 10.55 -40.73 -13.76
C ARG A 142 10.84 -41.82 -14.78
N GLN A 143 12.06 -42.37 -14.80
CA GLN A 143 12.43 -43.46 -15.69
C GLN A 143 11.60 -44.71 -15.43
N GLY A 144 11.33 -45.05 -14.17
CA GLY A 144 10.45 -46.16 -13.79
C GLY A 144 9.03 -45.99 -14.36
N ARG A 145 8.44 -44.80 -14.22
CA ARG A 145 7.13 -44.47 -14.81
C ARG A 145 7.15 -44.59 -16.33
N LEU A 146 8.19 -44.07 -16.99
CA LEU A 146 8.30 -44.12 -18.45
C LEU A 146 8.41 -45.56 -18.97
N ARG A 147 9.23 -46.40 -18.32
CA ARG A 147 9.37 -47.82 -18.64
C ARG A 147 8.08 -48.60 -18.40
N ALA A 148 7.40 -48.33 -17.29
CA ALA A 148 6.11 -48.96 -16.97
C ALA A 148 5.04 -48.59 -18.01
N GLN A 149 5.00 -47.32 -18.44
CA GLN A 149 4.12 -46.88 -19.52
C GLN A 149 4.44 -47.58 -20.84
N PHE A 150 5.72 -47.65 -21.23
CA PHE A 150 6.15 -48.30 -22.45
C PHE A 150 5.81 -49.80 -22.46
N MET A 151 6.05 -50.51 -21.35
CA MET A 151 5.67 -51.91 -21.19
C MET A 151 4.16 -52.13 -21.24
N LYS A 152 3.37 -51.19 -20.70
CA LYS A 152 1.91 -51.21 -20.78
C LYS A 152 1.44 -51.04 -22.23
N GLU A 153 2.04 -50.14 -22.99
CA GLU A 153 1.72 -49.93 -24.42
C GLU A 153 2.05 -51.16 -25.26
N ILE A 154 3.20 -51.80 -25.04
CA ILE A 154 3.56 -53.08 -25.70
C ILE A 154 2.54 -54.17 -25.39
N ARG A 155 2.12 -54.31 -24.12
CA ARG A 155 1.06 -55.28 -23.76
C ARG A 155 -0.24 -54.97 -24.47
N LEU A 156 -0.66 -53.71 -24.50
CA LEU A 156 -1.89 -53.28 -25.15
C LEU A 156 -1.85 -53.51 -26.67
N GLN A 157 -0.69 -53.33 -27.33
CA GLN A 157 -0.50 -53.65 -28.75
C GLN A 157 -0.57 -55.17 -28.97
N LYS A 158 0.12 -55.98 -28.16
CA LYS A 158 0.03 -57.45 -28.24
C LYS A 158 -1.39 -57.96 -28.01
N ASP A 159 -2.13 -57.36 -27.08
CA ASP A 159 -3.53 -57.71 -26.82
C ASP A 159 -4.45 -57.28 -27.96
N LYS A 160 -4.17 -56.15 -28.63
CA LYS A 160 -4.88 -55.75 -29.86
C LYS A 160 -4.58 -56.67 -31.04
N ASP A 161 -3.32 -57.09 -31.21
CA ASP A 161 -2.90 -58.01 -32.26
C ASP A 161 -3.50 -59.42 -32.02
N ARG A 162 -3.63 -59.84 -30.76
CA ARG A 162 -4.34 -61.07 -30.36
C ARG A 162 -5.87 -60.95 -30.48
N ALA A 163 -6.42 -59.77 -30.28
CA ALA A 163 -7.85 -59.48 -30.41
C ALA A 163 -8.27 -59.20 -31.87
N GLY A 164 -7.49 -59.63 -32.85
CA GLY A 164 -7.87 -59.69 -34.26
C GLY A 164 -8.99 -60.71 -34.52
N LYS A 165 -10.21 -60.44 -34.04
CA LYS A 165 -11.46 -61.01 -34.55
C LYS A 165 -12.57 -59.96 -34.43
N GLN A 166 -12.97 -59.46 -35.61
CA GLN A 166 -14.21 -58.76 -35.96
C GLN A 166 -15.20 -58.57 -34.79
N LYS A 167 -15.21 -57.36 -34.23
CA LYS A 167 -16.34 -56.82 -33.48
C LYS A 167 -16.82 -55.56 -34.19
N ASP A 168 -18.13 -55.43 -34.34
CA ASP A 168 -18.83 -54.47 -35.19
C ASP A 168 -18.25 -53.05 -35.12
N ILE A 169 -17.56 -52.67 -36.20
CA ILE A 169 -16.87 -51.37 -36.39
C ILE A 169 -17.86 -50.20 -36.22
N SER A 170 -19.14 -50.42 -36.51
CA SER A 170 -20.20 -49.41 -36.44
C SER A 170 -20.50 -48.94 -35.01
N GLU A 171 -20.65 -49.87 -34.05
CA GLU A 171 -20.90 -49.50 -32.65
C GLU A 171 -19.68 -48.89 -31.97
N PHE A 172 -18.48 -49.41 -32.29
CA PHE A 172 -17.23 -48.87 -31.75
C PHE A 172 -16.94 -47.47 -32.29
N SER A 173 -17.23 -47.22 -33.57
CA SER A 173 -17.11 -45.90 -34.21
C SER A 173 -18.09 -44.91 -33.59
N ARG A 174 -19.36 -45.31 -33.38
CA ARG A 174 -20.37 -44.47 -32.72
C ARG A 174 -19.98 -44.17 -31.27
N ALA A 175 -19.52 -45.16 -30.51
CA ALA A 175 -19.06 -44.96 -29.14
C ALA A 175 -17.81 -44.07 -29.07
N ALA A 176 -16.88 -44.19 -30.02
CA ALA A 176 -15.72 -43.31 -30.13
C ALA A 176 -16.12 -41.87 -30.46
N ALA A 177 -17.03 -41.67 -31.42
CA ALA A 177 -17.57 -40.36 -31.77
C ALA A 177 -18.26 -39.70 -30.57
N LEU A 178 -19.08 -40.45 -29.81
CA LEU A 178 -19.72 -39.95 -28.59
C LEU A 178 -18.71 -39.54 -27.52
N LYS A 179 -17.62 -40.30 -27.33
CA LYS A 179 -16.54 -39.94 -26.40
C LYS A 179 -15.84 -38.64 -26.83
N ILE A 180 -15.50 -38.50 -28.11
CA ILE A 180 -14.87 -37.30 -28.66
C ILE A 180 -15.79 -36.09 -28.49
N GLN A 181 -17.06 -36.22 -28.86
CA GLN A 181 -18.06 -35.16 -28.71
C GLN A 181 -18.25 -34.77 -27.24
N ARG A 182 -18.29 -35.73 -26.31
CA ARG A 182 -18.40 -35.45 -24.86
C ARG A 182 -17.19 -34.67 -24.36
N ILE A 183 -15.98 -35.07 -24.75
CA ILE A 183 -14.74 -34.39 -24.35
C ILE A 183 -14.72 -32.97 -24.93
N TRP A 184 -15.07 -32.80 -26.21
CA TRP A 184 -15.10 -31.51 -26.89
C TRP A 184 -16.13 -30.56 -26.30
N ARG A 185 -17.37 -31.03 -26.09
CA ARG A 185 -18.42 -30.26 -25.40
C ARG A 185 -17.96 -29.82 -24.01
N GLY A 186 -17.35 -30.73 -23.24
CA GLY A 186 -16.77 -30.40 -21.95
C GLY A 186 -15.64 -29.37 -22.03
N TYR A 187 -14.75 -29.49 -23.01
CA TYR A 187 -13.65 -28.55 -23.23
C TYR A 187 -14.15 -27.15 -23.57
N ILE A 188 -15.10 -27.03 -24.52
CA ILE A 188 -15.72 -25.74 -24.87
C ILE A 188 -16.39 -25.12 -23.65
N THR A 189 -17.19 -25.89 -22.90
CA THR A 189 -17.89 -25.38 -21.73
C THR A 189 -16.90 -24.89 -20.66
N ARG A 190 -15.86 -25.67 -20.35
CA ARG A 190 -14.81 -25.24 -19.41
C ARG A 190 -14.07 -24.01 -19.89
N ARG A 191 -13.76 -23.90 -21.19
CA ARG A 191 -13.12 -22.71 -21.77
C ARG A 191 -14.02 -21.48 -21.67
N LYS A 192 -15.33 -21.60 -21.93
CA LYS A 192 -16.32 -20.53 -21.74
C LYS A 192 -16.44 -20.12 -20.27
N ILE A 193 -16.47 -21.08 -19.35
CA ILE A 193 -16.51 -20.80 -17.90
C ILE A 193 -15.25 -20.06 -17.46
N ARG A 194 -14.05 -20.53 -17.84
CA ARG A 194 -12.79 -19.83 -17.53
C ARG A 194 -12.79 -18.40 -18.03
N LYS A 195 -13.30 -18.16 -19.26
CA LYS A 195 -13.43 -16.81 -19.80
C LYS A 195 -14.37 -15.94 -18.95
N ARG A 196 -15.55 -16.44 -18.59
CA ARG A 196 -16.50 -15.72 -17.71
C ARG A 196 -15.91 -15.41 -16.34
N VAL A 197 -15.20 -16.37 -15.74
CA VAL A 197 -14.53 -16.16 -14.44
C VAL A 197 -13.49 -15.04 -14.55
N VAL A 198 -12.71 -15.00 -15.63
CA VAL A 198 -11.74 -13.91 -15.86
C VAL A 198 -12.44 -12.56 -16.08
N GLU A 199 -13.52 -12.54 -16.86
CA GLU A 199 -14.32 -11.32 -17.09
C GLU A 199 -14.95 -10.80 -15.78
N GLU A 200 -15.47 -11.69 -14.94
CA GLU A 200 -16.03 -11.36 -13.63
C GLU A 200 -14.96 -10.88 -12.65
N MET A 201 -13.80 -11.54 -12.60
CA MET A 201 -12.65 -11.08 -11.82
C MET A 201 -12.17 -9.69 -12.27
N LEU A 202 -12.25 -9.38 -13.56
CA LEU A 202 -11.90 -8.06 -14.10
C LEU A 202 -12.97 -7.02 -13.76
N LEU A 203 -14.25 -7.38 -13.83
CA LEU A 203 -15.39 -6.53 -13.43
C LEU A 203 -15.36 -6.17 -11.94
N ILE A 204 -15.08 -7.14 -11.07
CA ILE A 204 -15.01 -6.97 -9.62
C ILE A 204 -13.66 -6.31 -9.21
N GLY A 205 -12.72 -6.16 -10.14
CA GLY A 205 -11.43 -5.51 -9.91
C GLY A 205 -10.38 -6.38 -9.22
N MET A 206 -10.57 -7.71 -9.21
CA MET A 206 -9.57 -8.67 -8.74
C MET A 206 -8.42 -8.85 -9.74
N LEU A 207 -8.68 -8.67 -11.04
CA LEU A 207 -7.67 -8.63 -12.10
C LEU A 207 -7.58 -7.21 -12.68
N PRO A 208 -6.37 -6.64 -12.85
CA PRO A 208 -6.22 -5.34 -13.50
C PRO A 208 -6.55 -5.45 -15.00
N PRO A 209 -7.20 -4.44 -15.61
CA PRO A 209 -7.50 -4.44 -17.04
C PRO A 209 -6.20 -4.40 -17.88
N SER A 210 -6.18 -5.17 -18.98
CA SER A 210 -5.03 -5.27 -19.89
C SER A 210 -4.68 -3.99 -20.65
N THR A 211 -5.54 -2.96 -20.57
CA THR A 211 -5.43 -1.70 -21.32
C THR A 211 -4.57 -0.64 -20.64
N THR A 212 -4.08 -0.86 -19.42
CA THR A 212 -3.10 0.06 -18.84
C THR A 212 -1.74 -0.18 -19.49
N GLU A 213 -1.21 0.84 -20.18
CA GLU A 213 0.15 0.82 -20.70
C GLU A 213 1.13 0.54 -19.55
N VAL A 214 1.56 -0.72 -19.44
CA VAL A 214 2.46 -1.19 -18.38
C VAL A 214 3.71 -0.32 -18.34
N SER A 215 4.19 0.15 -19.49
CA SER A 215 5.34 1.03 -19.60
C SER A 215 5.15 2.40 -18.94
N ALA A 216 3.96 3.01 -19.04
CA ALA A 216 3.67 4.31 -18.43
C ALA A 216 3.56 4.18 -16.91
N ARG A 217 2.91 3.12 -16.42
CA ARG A 217 2.80 2.83 -14.99
C ARG A 217 4.17 2.56 -14.37
N LEU A 218 4.99 1.73 -15.01
CA LEU A 218 6.35 1.45 -14.54
C LEU A 218 7.22 2.71 -14.51
N ARG A 219 7.10 3.58 -15.53
CA ARG A 219 7.76 4.89 -15.54
C ARG A 219 7.31 5.77 -14.38
N ALA A 220 6.00 5.86 -14.10
CA ALA A 220 5.48 6.63 -12.99
C ALA A 220 5.94 6.11 -11.62
N GLU A 221 6.00 4.78 -11.43
CA GLU A 221 6.55 4.16 -10.23
C GLU A 221 8.04 4.46 -10.07
N LYS A 222 8.82 4.40 -11.15
CA LYS A 222 10.25 4.75 -11.13
C LYS A 222 10.48 6.20 -10.73
N VAL A 223 9.76 7.14 -11.35
CA VAL A 223 9.84 8.58 -11.01
C VAL A 223 9.47 8.82 -9.55
N LYS A 224 8.44 8.13 -9.05
CA LYS A 224 8.04 8.21 -7.64
C LYS A 224 9.15 7.73 -6.71
N TYR A 225 9.79 6.59 -7.01
CA TYR A 225 10.89 6.06 -6.22
C TYR A 225 12.08 7.03 -6.19
N GLN A 226 12.52 7.49 -7.35
CA GLN A 226 13.61 8.47 -7.48
C GLN A 226 13.30 9.76 -6.70
N ARG A 227 12.08 10.28 -6.79
CA ARG A 227 11.66 11.46 -6.02
C ARG A 227 11.80 11.22 -4.51
N HIS A 228 11.45 10.04 -4.04
CA HIS A 228 11.51 9.70 -2.61
C HIS A 228 12.95 9.57 -2.11
N GLU A 229 13.87 9.06 -2.94
CA GLU A 229 15.30 9.05 -2.64
C GLU A 229 15.85 10.47 -2.48
N VAL A 230 15.61 11.34 -3.47
CA VAL A 230 16.07 12.74 -3.41
C VAL A 230 15.46 13.49 -2.21
N GLN A 231 14.18 13.24 -1.88
CA GLN A 231 13.56 13.79 -0.67
C GLN A 231 14.32 13.40 0.59
N SER A 232 14.73 12.13 0.71
CA SER A 232 15.49 11.64 1.87
C SER A 232 16.87 12.29 1.95
N GLU A 233 17.57 12.39 0.83
CA GLU A 233 18.89 13.03 0.75
C GLU A 233 18.82 14.51 1.13
N TYR A 234 17.87 15.25 0.56
CA TYR A 234 17.72 16.68 0.86
C TYR A 234 17.29 16.91 2.30
N GLN A 235 16.45 16.05 2.87
CA GLN A 235 16.06 16.12 4.27
C GLN A 235 17.29 16.01 5.18
N LYS A 236 18.18 15.03 4.91
CA LYS A 236 19.41 14.85 5.67
C LYS A 236 20.35 16.06 5.55
N GLN A 237 20.56 16.55 4.34
CA GLN A 237 21.39 17.75 4.11
C GLN A 237 20.82 18.99 4.80
N PHE A 238 19.49 19.13 4.83
CA PHE A 238 18.82 20.23 5.51
C PHE A 238 19.03 20.14 7.03
N GLU A 239 18.88 18.96 7.62
CA GLU A 239 19.09 18.75 9.06
C GLU A 239 20.55 19.02 9.46
N GLU A 240 21.52 18.51 8.71
CA GLU A 240 22.95 18.78 8.93
C GLU A 240 23.28 20.27 8.82
N SER A 241 22.71 20.96 7.83
CA SER A 241 22.89 22.40 7.66
C SER A 241 22.25 23.18 8.80
N LEU A 242 21.07 22.77 9.27
CA LEU A 242 20.39 23.41 10.40
C LEU A 242 21.19 23.27 11.71
N VAL A 243 21.87 22.15 11.92
CA VAL A 243 22.79 21.98 13.06
C VAL A 243 24.00 22.90 12.91
N ARG A 244 24.64 22.91 11.74
CA ARG A 244 25.81 23.77 11.46
C ARG A 244 25.51 25.25 11.69
N GLU A 245 24.42 25.76 11.13
CA GLU A 245 24.02 27.16 11.30
C GLU A 245 23.73 27.50 12.77
N LYS A 246 23.02 26.61 13.49
CA LYS A 246 22.78 26.80 14.93
C LYS A 246 24.08 26.84 15.73
N GLU A 247 25.06 26.01 15.40
CA GLU A 247 26.37 26.02 16.05
C GLU A 247 27.15 27.30 15.75
N LEU A 248 27.09 27.80 14.50
CA LEU A 248 27.72 29.06 14.13
C LEU A 248 27.13 30.24 14.91
N VAL A 249 25.81 30.38 14.92
CA VAL A 249 25.11 31.39 15.73
C VAL A 249 25.49 31.25 17.20
N LYS A 250 25.53 30.02 17.72
CA LYS A 250 25.93 29.77 19.11
C LYS A 250 27.37 30.20 19.40
N ARG A 251 28.31 30.02 18.48
CA ARG A 251 29.72 30.38 18.69
C ARG A 251 29.97 31.88 18.58
N TYR A 252 29.38 32.54 17.59
CA TYR A 252 29.72 33.93 17.25
C TYR A 252 28.75 34.95 17.81
N GLU A 253 27.45 34.63 17.88
CA GLU A 253 26.42 35.61 18.24
C GLU A 253 26.00 35.53 19.71
N THR A 254 26.20 34.40 20.39
CA THR A 254 25.78 34.22 21.79
C THR A 254 26.32 35.31 22.72
N GLY A 255 27.59 35.69 22.57
CA GLY A 255 28.18 36.75 23.39
C GLY A 255 27.48 38.11 23.19
N GLN A 256 27.27 38.49 21.92
CA GLN A 256 26.62 39.74 21.56
C GLN A 256 25.13 39.76 21.97
N ILE A 257 24.42 38.64 21.75
CA ILE A 257 23.02 38.47 22.16
C ILE A 257 22.92 38.54 23.68
N SER A 258 23.83 37.90 24.42
CA SER A 258 23.85 37.94 25.88
C SER A 258 24.05 39.34 26.42
N GLU A 259 25.01 40.11 25.87
CA GLU A 259 25.20 41.50 26.28
C GLU A 259 24.00 42.37 25.94
N LYS A 260 23.44 42.27 24.72
CA LYS A 260 22.21 43.00 24.35
C LYS A 260 21.04 42.70 25.31
N ILE A 261 20.83 41.43 25.67
CA ILE A 261 19.78 41.04 26.62
C ILE A 261 20.06 41.65 28.00
N LYS A 262 21.31 41.63 28.48
CA LYS A 262 21.66 42.27 29.75
C LYS A 262 21.41 43.78 29.72
N ASP A 263 21.74 44.45 28.61
CA ASP A 263 21.53 45.88 28.44
C ASP A 263 20.06 46.25 28.35
N GLU A 264 19.24 45.46 27.66
CA GLU A 264 17.78 45.63 27.64
C GLU A 264 17.18 45.48 29.05
N ILE A 265 17.61 44.46 29.81
CA ILE A 265 17.15 44.26 31.19
C ILE A 265 17.59 45.44 32.09
N ARG A 266 18.85 45.89 31.99
CA ARG A 266 19.33 47.07 32.74
C ARG A 266 18.52 48.31 32.38
N THR A 267 18.29 48.55 31.10
CA THR A 267 17.52 49.70 30.60
C THR A 267 16.09 49.66 31.12
N TRP A 268 15.42 48.52 31.00
CA TRP A 268 14.07 48.30 31.52
C TRP A 268 14.01 48.52 33.03
N TYR A 269 14.97 47.96 33.78
CA TYR A 269 15.06 48.12 35.23
C TYR A 269 15.23 49.59 35.65
N MET A 270 16.11 50.34 34.96
CA MET A 270 16.32 51.76 35.22
C MET A 270 15.08 52.59 34.88
N ALA A 271 14.41 52.30 33.76
CA ALA A 271 13.17 52.96 33.38
C ALA A 271 12.05 52.70 34.42
N PHE A 272 11.89 51.46 34.86
CA PHE A 272 10.94 51.09 35.90
C PHE A 272 11.23 51.87 37.20
N LYS A 273 12.49 51.86 37.64
CA LYS A 273 12.94 52.60 38.84
C LYS A 273 12.68 54.10 38.74
N ALA A 274 12.93 54.71 37.59
CA ALA A 274 12.65 56.13 37.36
C ALA A 274 11.15 56.48 37.47
N THR A 275 10.28 55.51 37.17
CA THR A 275 8.83 55.70 37.18
C THR A 275 8.22 55.44 38.56
N THR A 276 8.71 54.44 39.31
CA THR A 276 8.12 54.02 40.60
C THR A 276 8.89 54.51 41.83
N GLY A 277 10.12 54.97 41.68
CA GLY A 277 10.93 55.57 42.76
C GLY A 277 11.36 54.61 43.87
N LYS A 278 11.02 53.32 43.79
CA LYS A 278 11.42 52.27 44.73
C LYS A 278 12.25 51.20 44.03
N PHE A 279 13.17 50.62 44.80
CA PHE A 279 13.99 49.48 44.41
C PHE A 279 13.17 48.19 44.41
#